data_AF-A0A0Q9N580-F1
#
_entry.id   AF-A0A0Q9N580-F1
#
_cell.length_a   1.000
_cell.length_b   1.000
_cell.length_c   1.000
_cell.angle_alpha   90.00
_cell.angle_beta   90.00
_cell.angle_gamma   90.00
#
_symmetry.space_group_name_H-M   'P 1'
#
loop_
_entity.id
_entity.type
_entity.pdbx_description
1 polymer ?
#
loop_
_entity_poly.entity_id
_entity_poly.type
_entity_poly.pdbx_seq_one_letter_code
_entity_poly.pdbx_strand_id
1 'polypeptide(L)'
;MLEQAKGEYIVFVDDDDRLVPDYVSTLLTQIESTPDADCIVFDVAVYFNGQFIKLCKYGNEYSNGQDQFFYYRRPNHLMCYAKRIASSHKFKDISGGEDDEWGGRVSEDIVKQIRIPAVLYHYDCDLTKPSSWFNLS
;
A
#
# COMPACT_ATOMS: atom_id res chain seq x y z
N MET A 1 11.73 2.60 -12.29
CA MET A 1 11.41 3.65 -11.30
C MET A 1 12.14 3.44 -9.97
N LEU A 2 12.06 2.24 -9.36
CA LEU A 2 12.73 1.90 -8.08
C LEU A 2 14.26 2.18 -8.06
N GLU A 3 14.95 1.87 -9.16
CA GLU A 3 16.42 1.94 -9.24
C GLU A 3 16.97 3.39 -9.17
N GLN A 4 16.13 4.39 -9.46
CA GLN A 4 16.51 5.81 -9.44
C GLN A 4 16.27 6.48 -8.07
N ALA A 5 15.45 5.87 -7.20
CA ALA A 5 15.18 6.40 -5.87
C ALA A 5 16.46 6.39 -5.02
N LYS A 6 16.81 7.51 -4.39
CA LYS A 6 18.01 7.62 -3.52
C LYS A 6 17.71 7.44 -2.03
N GLY A 7 16.43 7.43 -1.66
CA GLY A 7 16.00 7.25 -0.27
C GLY A 7 16.16 5.82 0.23
N GLU A 8 16.25 5.67 1.55
CA GLU A 8 16.30 4.38 2.25
C GLU A 8 14.94 3.70 2.34
N TYR A 9 13.87 4.48 2.18
CA TYR A 9 12.48 4.04 2.12
C TYR A 9 11.83 4.53 0.83
N ILE A 10 10.82 3.79 0.40
CA ILE A 10 10.05 4.07 -0.81
C ILE A 10 8.55 3.96 -0.51
N VAL A 11 7.77 4.74 -1.24
CA VAL A 11 6.31 4.66 -1.32
C VAL A 11 5.92 4.82 -2.78
N PHE A 12 4.79 4.22 -3.15
CA PHE A 12 4.12 4.47 -4.42
C PHE A 12 2.85 5.27 -4.14
N VAL A 13 2.54 6.20 -5.03
CA VAL A 13 1.35 7.05 -4.94
C VAL A 13 0.76 7.11 -6.34
N ASP A 14 -0.47 6.66 -6.46
CA ASP A 14 -1.20 6.66 -7.73
C ASP A 14 -1.75 8.07 -8.01
N ASP A 15 -1.96 8.39 -9.28
CA ASP A 15 -2.33 9.74 -9.73
C ASP A 15 -3.81 10.08 -9.51
N ASP A 16 -4.66 9.06 -9.34
CA ASP A 16 -6.08 9.20 -9.04
C ASP A 16 -6.42 9.16 -7.54
N ASP A 17 -5.43 9.00 -6.66
CA ASP A 17 -5.60 8.88 -5.22
C ASP A 17 -5.31 10.19 -4.45
N ARG A 18 -5.67 10.21 -3.15
CA ARG A 18 -5.43 11.36 -2.26
C ARG A 18 -4.64 10.96 -1.01
N LEU A 19 -3.75 11.86 -0.59
CA LEU A 19 -2.99 11.73 0.65
C LEU A 19 -3.52 12.67 1.72
N VAL A 20 -3.35 12.30 2.99
CA VAL A 20 -3.54 13.25 4.09
C VAL A 20 -2.44 14.34 4.04
N PRO A 21 -2.72 15.59 4.49
CA PRO A 21 -1.76 16.69 4.37
C PRO A 21 -0.39 16.44 5.04
N ASP A 22 -0.38 15.63 6.09
CA ASP A 22 0.80 15.28 6.88
C ASP A 22 1.43 13.93 6.49
N TYR A 23 0.99 13.31 5.38
CA TYR A 23 1.43 11.97 4.94
C TYR A 23 2.95 11.79 5.01
N VAL A 24 3.69 12.67 4.35
CA VAL A 24 5.15 12.59 4.26
C VAL A 24 5.81 12.83 5.62
N SER A 25 5.38 13.85 6.38
CA SER A 25 5.93 14.15 7.70
C SER A 25 5.68 13.03 8.71
N THR A 26 4.52 12.38 8.62
CA THR A 26 4.13 11.27 9.50
C THR A 26 4.95 10.02 9.17
N LEU A 27 5.17 9.71 7.89
CA LEU A 27 6.08 8.64 7.49
C LEU A 27 7.53 8.92 7.86
N LEU A 28 8.04 10.14 7.65
CA LEU A 28 9.40 10.52 8.03
C LEU A 28 9.63 10.37 9.54
N THR A 29 8.71 10.89 10.36
CA THR A 29 8.76 10.73 11.82
C THR A 29 8.80 9.25 12.22
N GLN A 30 7.98 8.42 11.57
CA GLN A 30 7.97 6.99 11.84
C GLN A 30 9.29 6.33 11.42
N ILE A 31 9.82 6.65 10.24
CA ILE A 31 11.11 6.15 9.75
C ILE A 31 12.25 6.50 10.72
N GLU A 32 12.33 7.76 11.15
CA GLU A 32 13.36 8.22 12.08
C GLU A 32 13.30 7.49 13.44
N SER A 33 12.10 7.18 13.93
CA SER A 33 11.93 6.42 15.17
C SER A 33 12.14 4.90 15.02
N THR A 34 12.06 4.38 13.79
CA THR A 34 12.22 2.95 13.48
C THR A 34 13.01 2.72 12.18
N PRO A 35 14.30 3.11 12.11
CA PRO A 35 15.09 3.11 10.87
C PRO A 35 15.41 1.69 10.34
N ASP A 36 15.16 0.67 11.15
CA ASP A 36 15.32 -0.74 10.80
C ASP A 36 14.00 -1.43 10.43
N ALA A 37 12.87 -0.69 10.33
CA ALA A 37 11.61 -1.24 9.85
C ALA A 37 11.75 -1.74 8.40
N ASP A 38 11.20 -2.91 8.09
CA ASP A 38 11.13 -3.44 6.72
C ASP A 38 9.98 -2.83 5.94
N CYS A 39 8.85 -2.65 6.62
CA CYS A 39 7.64 -2.05 6.07
C CYS A 39 6.89 -1.29 7.17
N ILE A 40 6.37 -0.10 6.83
CA ILE A 40 5.48 0.69 7.66
C ILE A 40 4.09 0.64 7.03
N VAL A 41 3.13 0.08 7.78
CA VAL A 41 1.73 -0.06 7.37
C VAL A 41 0.86 0.99 8.05
N PHE A 42 -0.19 1.41 7.34
CA PHE A 42 -1.19 2.37 7.80
C PHE A 42 -2.56 1.99 7.23
N ASP A 43 -3.61 2.66 7.70
CA ASP A 43 -4.95 2.43 7.19
C ASP A 43 -5.17 3.20 5.88
N VAL A 44 -5.95 2.60 4.98
CA VAL A 44 -6.38 3.24 3.73
C VAL A 44 -7.88 3.41 3.74
N ALA A 45 -8.38 4.62 3.48
CA ALA A 45 -9.80 4.86 3.31
C ALA A 45 -10.21 4.57 1.86
N VAL A 46 -11.12 3.61 1.67
CA VAL A 46 -11.57 3.20 0.34
C VAL A 46 -12.83 3.96 -0.06
N TYR A 47 -12.77 4.63 -1.21
CA TYR A 47 -13.87 5.35 -1.82
C TYR A 47 -14.26 4.69 -3.14
N PHE A 48 -15.56 4.74 -3.45
CA PHE A 48 -16.11 4.26 -4.71
C PHE A 48 -17.07 5.31 -5.27
N ASN A 49 -16.77 5.83 -6.47
CA ASN A 49 -17.47 6.98 -7.06
C ASN A 49 -17.61 8.15 -6.04
N GLY A 50 -16.53 8.47 -5.33
CA GLY A 50 -16.47 9.49 -4.29
C GLY A 50 -17.16 9.17 -2.96
N GLN A 51 -17.83 8.01 -2.83
CA GLN A 51 -18.47 7.60 -1.58
C GLN A 51 -17.55 6.71 -0.74
N PHE A 52 -17.39 7.04 0.54
CA PHE A 52 -16.65 6.19 1.48
C PHE A 52 -17.33 4.81 1.64
N ILE A 53 -16.55 3.74 1.51
CA ILE A 53 -17.00 2.36 1.65
C ILE A 53 -16.57 1.81 3.01
N LYS A 54 -15.26 1.65 3.23
CA LYS A 54 -14.67 1.21 4.50
C LYS A 54 -13.16 1.43 4.54
N LEU A 55 -12.55 1.19 5.70
CA LEU A 55 -11.10 1.18 5.82
C LEU A 55 -10.53 -0.16 5.35
N CYS A 56 -9.38 -0.11 4.69
CA CYS A 56 -8.53 -1.26 4.43
C CYS A 56 -7.39 -1.30 5.45
N LYS A 57 -7.29 -2.44 6.15
CA LYS A 57 -6.27 -2.75 7.14
C LYS A 57 -5.17 -3.56 6.46
N TYR A 58 -3.95 -3.04 6.49
CA TYR A 58 -2.78 -3.69 5.95
C TYR A 58 -1.95 -4.34 7.06
N GLY A 59 -1.43 -5.53 6.80
CA GLY A 59 -0.57 -6.24 7.76
C GLY A 59 -0.19 -7.63 7.30
N ASN A 60 1.05 -8.06 7.58
CA ASN A 60 1.53 -9.40 7.25
C ASN A 60 0.74 -10.50 7.98
N GLU A 61 0.10 -10.14 9.11
CA GLU A 61 -0.81 -10.99 9.86
C GLU A 61 -2.14 -11.29 9.13
N TYR A 62 -2.47 -10.54 8.07
CA TYR A 62 -3.74 -10.67 7.38
C TYR A 62 -3.67 -11.58 6.16
N SER A 63 -4.77 -12.29 5.92
CA SER A 63 -5.10 -12.87 4.63
C SER A 63 -6.02 -11.92 3.87
N ASN A 64 -5.93 -11.92 2.53
CA ASN A 64 -6.81 -11.11 1.70
C ASN A 64 -8.27 -11.50 1.93
N GLY A 65 -9.05 -10.57 2.49
CA GLY A 65 -10.43 -10.83 2.88
C GLY A 65 -11.16 -9.57 3.31
N GLN A 66 -12.34 -9.75 3.87
CA GLN A 66 -13.13 -8.64 4.40
C GLN A 66 -14.13 -9.13 5.43
N ASP A 67 -14.52 -8.23 6.33
CA ASP A 67 -15.71 -8.37 7.16
C ASP A 67 -16.67 -7.19 6.92
N GLN A 68 -17.66 -7.04 7.80
CA GLN A 68 -18.66 -5.97 7.76
C GLN A 68 -18.03 -4.56 7.90
N PHE A 69 -16.88 -4.43 8.56
CA PHE A 69 -16.27 -3.17 8.93
C PHE A 69 -15.02 -2.83 8.13
N PHE A 70 -14.24 -3.84 7.71
CA PHE A 70 -12.91 -3.65 7.15
C PHE A 70 -12.63 -4.54 5.93
N TYR A 71 -11.77 -4.04 5.04
CA TYR A 71 -10.97 -4.90 4.17
C TYR A 71 -9.69 -5.28 4.91
N TYR A 72 -9.20 -6.50 4.68
CA TYR A 72 -7.91 -6.97 5.19
C TYR A 72 -7.03 -7.36 4.02
N ARG A 73 -5.79 -6.86 4.00
CA ARG A 73 -4.83 -7.15 2.96
C ARG A 73 -3.45 -7.34 3.55
N ARG A 74 -2.63 -8.15 2.88
CA ARG A 74 -1.18 -8.07 3.08
C ARG A 74 -0.65 -6.74 2.54
N PRO A 75 0.49 -6.26 3.05
CA PRO A 75 1.14 -5.05 2.53
C PRO A 75 1.29 -5.12 1.00
N ASN A 76 0.75 -4.12 0.30
CA ASN A 76 0.87 -3.96 -1.15
C ASN A 76 1.69 -2.69 -1.46
N HIS A 77 1.77 -2.30 -2.74
CA HIS A 77 2.53 -1.13 -3.21
C HIS A 77 2.21 0.20 -2.48
N LEU A 78 1.02 0.37 -1.89
CA LEU A 78 0.67 1.60 -1.17
C LEU A 78 1.46 1.76 0.13
N MET A 79 1.96 0.66 0.72
CA MET A 79 2.67 0.72 2.00
C MET A 79 4.10 1.27 1.82
N CYS A 80 4.70 1.74 2.92
CA CYS A 80 6.05 2.28 2.90
C CYS A 80 7.07 1.18 3.16
N TYR A 81 7.94 0.88 2.18
CA TYR A 81 8.94 -0.18 2.28
C TYR A 81 10.33 0.38 2.46
N ALA A 82 11.15 -0.31 3.25
CA ALA A 82 12.58 -0.12 3.15
C ALA A 82 13.06 -0.53 1.75
N LYS A 83 13.87 0.31 1.11
CA LYS A 83 14.40 0.07 -0.23
C LYS A 83 15.15 -1.26 -0.32
N ARG A 84 15.83 -1.68 0.75
CA ARG A 84 16.54 -2.97 0.83
C ARG A 84 15.63 -4.18 0.64
N ILE A 85 14.36 -4.07 1.08
CA ILE A 85 13.34 -5.11 0.92
C ILE A 85 12.68 -4.95 -0.44
N ALA A 86 12.24 -3.75 -0.79
CA ALA A 86 11.59 -3.51 -2.07
C ALA A 86 12.45 -3.87 -3.29
N SER A 87 13.77 -3.68 -3.21
CA SER A 87 14.69 -3.94 -4.31
C SER A 87 15.07 -5.42 -4.46
N SER A 88 14.70 -6.30 -3.52
CA SER A 88 14.89 -7.76 -3.70
C SER A 88 13.97 -8.30 -4.79
N HIS A 89 12.91 -7.56 -5.14
CA HIS A 89 11.90 -7.94 -6.10
C HIS A 89 11.76 -6.89 -7.20
N LYS A 90 12.07 -7.29 -8.44
CA LYS A 90 11.74 -6.46 -9.61
C LYS A 90 10.23 -6.52 -9.89
N PHE A 91 9.68 -5.41 -10.36
CA PHE A 91 8.38 -5.42 -11.04
C PHE A 91 8.49 -6.29 -12.29
N LYS A 92 7.50 -7.15 -12.51
CA LYS A 92 7.39 -7.92 -13.74
C LYS A 92 6.65 -7.07 -14.76
N ASP A 93 7.11 -7.09 -16.00
CA ASP A 93 6.43 -6.44 -17.13
C ASP A 93 5.22 -7.30 -17.53
N ILE A 94 4.05 -7.01 -16.95
CA ILE A 94 2.78 -7.65 -17.24
C ILE A 94 1.69 -6.58 -17.47
N SER A 95 0.85 -6.78 -18.47
CA SER A 95 -0.22 -5.84 -18.82
C SER A 95 -1.38 -5.87 -17.81
N GLY A 96 -1.15 -5.31 -16.61
CA GLY A 96 -2.10 -5.17 -15.50
C GLY A 96 -1.83 -6.10 -14.31
N GLY A 97 -2.02 -5.59 -13.09
CA GLY A 97 -1.83 -6.34 -11.84
C GLY A 97 -0.37 -6.48 -11.36
N GLU A 98 0.54 -5.70 -11.93
CA GLU A 98 1.97 -5.68 -11.57
C GLU A 98 2.17 -5.40 -10.08
N ASP A 99 1.42 -4.45 -9.53
CA ASP A 99 1.59 -4.01 -8.15
C ASP A 99 1.04 -5.01 -7.13
N ASP A 100 -0.04 -5.71 -7.47
CA ASP A 100 -0.59 -6.80 -6.65
C ASP A 100 0.37 -8.00 -6.65
N GLU A 101 0.98 -8.31 -7.80
CA GLU A 101 1.98 -9.37 -7.94
C GLU A 101 3.26 -9.05 -7.16
N TRP A 102 3.79 -7.84 -7.33
CA TRP A 102 4.96 -7.37 -6.60
C TRP A 102 4.69 -7.33 -5.10
N GLY A 103 3.56 -6.74 -4.69
CA GLY A 103 3.10 -6.64 -3.31
C GLY A 103 2.98 -8.01 -2.64
N GLY A 104 2.39 -8.98 -3.35
CA GLY A 104 2.30 -10.36 -2.88
C GLY A 104 3.66 -10.94 -2.51
N ARG A 105 4.66 -10.85 -3.41
CA ARG A 105 6.00 -11.39 -3.17
C ARG A 105 6.78 -10.63 -2.10
N VAL A 106 6.88 -9.29 -2.23
CA VAL A 106 7.66 -8.47 -1.29
C VAL A 106 7.11 -8.53 0.14
N SER A 107 5.81 -8.77 0.29
CA SER A 107 5.21 -8.91 1.62
C SER A 107 5.70 -10.13 2.39
N GLU A 108 6.16 -11.18 1.69
CA GLU A 108 6.68 -12.40 2.32
C GLU A 108 8.06 -12.19 2.96
N ASP A 109 8.83 -11.21 2.45
CA ASP A 109 10.15 -10.85 2.96
C ASP A 109 10.08 -9.91 4.18
N ILE A 110 8.88 -9.44 4.57
CA ILE A 110 8.71 -8.52 5.71
C ILE A 110 8.88 -9.29 7.02
N VAL A 111 9.92 -8.97 7.78
CA VAL A 111 10.14 -9.49 9.14
C VAL A 111 9.75 -8.45 10.19
N LYS A 112 10.19 -7.20 10.02
CA LYS A 112 9.91 -6.08 10.95
C LYS A 112 8.89 -5.11 10.37
N GLN A 113 7.61 -5.39 10.61
CA GLN A 113 6.51 -4.47 10.31
C GLN A 113 6.29 -3.46 11.44
N ILE A 114 6.11 -2.18 11.09
CA ILE A 114 5.68 -1.12 12.01
C ILE A 114 4.32 -0.58 11.58
N ARG A 115 3.46 -0.24 12.53
CA ARG A 115 2.09 0.22 12.26
C ARG A 115 1.89 1.65 12.73
N ILE A 116 1.41 2.50 11.82
CA ILE A 116 0.85 3.81 12.16
C ILE A 116 -0.67 3.63 12.31
N PRO A 117 -1.26 3.86 13.49
CA PRO A 117 -2.69 3.64 13.73
C PRO A 117 -3.53 4.83 13.23
N ALA A 118 -3.35 5.22 11.97
CA ALA A 118 -4.04 6.33 11.32
C ALA A 118 -4.31 6.04 9.85
N VAL A 119 -5.32 6.71 9.29
CA VAL A 119 -5.54 6.76 7.84
C VAL A 119 -4.56 7.76 7.26
N LEU A 120 -3.69 7.30 6.36
CA LEU A 120 -2.75 8.19 5.67
C LEU A 120 -3.07 8.35 4.18
N TYR A 121 -3.86 7.43 3.63
CA TYR A 121 -4.07 7.32 2.19
C TYR A 121 -5.54 7.08 1.89
N HIS A 122 -6.05 7.73 0.85
CA HIS A 122 -7.43 7.63 0.39
C HIS A 122 -7.38 7.06 -1.02
N TYR A 123 -7.88 5.82 -1.16
CA TYR A 123 -7.94 5.11 -2.43
C TYR A 123 -9.27 5.42 -3.12
N ASP A 124 -9.22 5.95 -4.32
CA ASP A 124 -10.39 6.40 -5.08
C ASP A 124 -10.61 5.52 -6.32
N CYS A 125 -11.64 4.68 -6.26
CA CYS A 125 -12.04 3.83 -7.39
C CYS A 125 -13.25 4.42 -8.13
N ASP A 126 -13.04 4.86 -9.37
CA ASP A 126 -14.09 5.36 -10.26
C ASP A 126 -14.37 4.38 -11.42
N LEU A 127 -15.60 3.86 -11.51
CA LEU A 127 -16.03 2.91 -12.57
C LEU A 127 -16.40 3.56 -13.90
N THR A 128 -15.79 4.69 -14.26
CA THR A 128 -15.81 5.09 -15.69
C THR A 128 -14.89 4.19 -16.53
N LYS A 129 -14.03 3.38 -15.90
CA LYS A 129 -13.20 2.35 -16.53
C LYS A 129 -14.02 1.03 -16.67
N PRO A 130 -13.96 0.34 -17.83
CA PRO A 130 -14.85 -0.78 -18.15
C PRO A 130 -14.73 -1.94 -17.14
N SER A 131 -15.87 -2.60 -16.89
CA SER A 131 -16.11 -3.65 -15.90
C SER A 131 -15.24 -4.91 -15.99
N SER A 132 -14.39 -5.04 -17.02
CA SER A 132 -13.48 -6.18 -17.19
C SER A 132 -12.31 -6.20 -16.19
N TRP A 133 -12.12 -5.14 -15.41
CA TRP A 133 -11.00 -4.98 -14.48
C TRP A 133 -11.30 -5.48 -13.08
N PHE A 134 -12.57 -5.47 -12.68
CA PHE A 134 -13.00 -5.82 -11.34
C PHE A 134 -13.85 -7.07 -11.44
N ASN A 135 -13.22 -8.25 -11.36
CA ASN A 135 -13.92 -9.53 -11.16
C ASN A 135 -14.64 -9.51 -9.81
N LEU A 136 -15.73 -8.76 -9.73
CA LEU A 136 -16.70 -8.75 -8.65
C LEU A 136 -17.80 -9.74 -9.05
N SER A 137 -17.62 -11.00 -8.68
CA SER A 137 -18.66 -12.03 -8.68
C SER A 137 -19.48 -11.96 -7.41
#